data_AF-A0A9D4VZK2-F1
#
_entry.id   AF-A0A9D4VZK2-F1
#
_cell.length_a   1.000
_cell.length_b   1.000
_cell.length_c   1.000
_cell.angle_alpha   90.00
_cell.angle_beta   90.00
_cell.angle_gamma   90.00
#
_symmetry.space_group_name_H-M   'P 1'
#
loop_
_entity.id
_entity.type
_entity.pdbx_description
1 polymer ?
#
loop_
_entity_poly.entity_id
_entity_poly.type
_entity_poly.pdbx_seq_one_letter_code
_entity_poly.pdbx_strand_id
1 'polypeptide(L)'
;MNQHSCRCDSSPDLIDNNPVTPLYDFDNPIYLAEEEDEEDCELPGELARLLKQEEKVIQPHEEQIEVVNLGTDEVRREVKIGAALEESVKSRMVALLKEYVDIFAWSYQDMPGLDTDIVVHKLPLRTDCPPVKQKLRRTRPDMAMKIKEEVQKQWDAGFLAVTNYPPWVANIVPVPKKDGKVRMCVDYRDLNRASPKDDFPLPHIDV
;
A
#
# COMPACT_ATOMS: atom_id res chain seq x y z
N MET A 1 3.53 -7.18 60.66
CA MET A 1 4.74 -7.93 61.07
C MET A 1 4.57 -9.37 60.64
N ASN A 2 5.58 -9.84 59.91
CA ASN A 2 6.02 -11.19 59.57
C ASN A 2 5.01 -12.34 59.37
N GLN A 3 4.95 -13.03 58.22
CA GLN A 3 5.94 -13.84 57.47
C GLN A 3 5.82 -15.34 57.82
N HIS A 4 6.05 -16.17 56.78
CA HIS A 4 6.38 -17.60 56.79
C HIS A 4 5.23 -18.60 56.91
N SER A 5 5.23 -19.77 56.26
CA SER A 5 6.13 -20.41 55.28
C SER A 5 5.66 -21.87 55.13
N CYS A 6 5.70 -22.39 53.90
CA CYS A 6 6.00 -23.80 53.53
C CYS A 6 5.07 -24.91 54.11
N ARG A 7 4.89 -26.09 53.51
CA ARG A 7 5.69 -26.94 52.63
C ARG A 7 4.75 -28.07 52.19
N CYS A 8 4.88 -28.60 50.99
CA CYS A 8 4.48 -29.98 50.75
C CYS A 8 5.43 -30.62 49.74
N ASP A 9 5.88 -31.80 50.15
CA ASP A 9 6.92 -32.65 49.62
C ASP A 9 6.28 -33.80 48.82
N SER A 10 7.10 -34.56 48.09
CA SER A 10 6.87 -35.92 47.52
C SER A 10 6.65 -36.03 45.99
N SER A 11 7.74 -36.34 45.28
CA SER A 11 7.81 -37.17 44.04
C SER A 11 7.53 -38.66 44.37
N PRO A 12 7.21 -39.60 43.43
CA PRO A 12 7.98 -40.01 42.22
C PRO A 12 7.07 -40.33 41.00
N ASP A 13 7.44 -40.76 39.78
CA ASP A 13 8.64 -41.03 38.98
C ASP A 13 8.14 -41.12 37.51
N LEU A 14 8.98 -40.83 36.50
CA LEU A 14 9.21 -41.66 35.30
C LEU A 14 9.91 -40.86 34.16
N ILE A 15 11.21 -41.11 34.05
CA ILE A 15 12.04 -41.27 32.83
C ILE A 15 11.96 -40.16 31.76
N ASP A 16 12.97 -39.28 31.75
CA ASP A 16 13.24 -38.30 30.69
C ASP A 16 14.49 -38.71 29.88
N ASN A 17 14.34 -38.76 28.55
CA ASN A 17 15.42 -38.99 27.60
C ASN A 17 15.80 -37.64 26.98
N ASN A 18 16.93 -37.10 27.41
CA ASN A 18 17.40 -35.75 27.11
C ASN A 18 18.39 -35.75 25.92
N PRO A 19 18.26 -34.86 24.92
CA PRO A 19 19.38 -34.40 24.11
C PRO A 19 19.83 -32.98 24.53
N VAL A 20 21.13 -32.87 24.79
CA VAL A 20 21.87 -31.72 25.32
C VAL A 20 21.74 -30.46 24.46
N THR A 21 21.34 -29.33 25.07
CA THR A 21 21.44 -27.97 24.51
C THR A 21 22.87 -27.42 24.70
N PRO A 22 23.52 -26.84 23.67
CA PRO A 22 24.84 -26.23 23.84
C PRO A 22 24.70 -24.86 24.52
N LEU A 23 25.52 -24.65 25.55
CA LEU A 23 25.60 -23.43 26.35
C LEU A 23 26.36 -22.36 25.55
N TYR A 24 25.72 -21.26 25.20
CA TYR A 24 26.38 -20.12 24.56
C TYR A 24 26.98 -19.18 25.61
N ASP A 25 28.28 -18.90 25.47
CA ASP A 25 29.03 -17.95 26.27
C ASP A 25 28.90 -16.54 25.69
N PHE A 26 28.46 -15.58 26.51
CA PHE A 26 28.11 -14.22 26.11
C PHE A 26 29.24 -13.20 26.31
N ASP A 27 30.43 -13.62 26.77
CA ASP A 27 31.51 -12.71 27.12
C ASP A 27 32.55 -12.48 26.00
N ASN A 28 32.30 -12.94 24.77
CA ASN A 28 33.20 -12.71 23.63
C ASN A 28 32.63 -11.71 22.60
N PRO A 29 33.16 -10.47 22.49
CA PRO A 29 32.73 -9.50 21.50
C PRO A 29 33.20 -9.87 20.08
N ILE A 30 32.29 -9.77 19.10
CA ILE A 30 32.42 -10.14 17.68
C ILE A 30 33.35 -9.19 16.88
N TYR A 31 34.55 -8.90 17.37
CA TYR A 31 35.49 -8.00 16.68
C TYR A 31 36.95 -8.47 16.76
N LEU A 32 37.18 -9.78 16.65
CA LEU A 32 38.49 -10.34 16.30
C LEU A 32 38.25 -11.38 15.20
N ALA A 33 38.29 -10.93 13.95
CA ALA A 33 38.42 -11.83 12.81
C ALA A 33 39.88 -12.28 12.77
N GLU A 34 40.14 -13.52 13.20
CA GLU A 34 41.34 -14.22 12.78
C GLU A 34 41.12 -14.61 11.31
N GLU A 35 42.07 -14.21 10.46
CA GLU A 35 42.11 -14.56 9.04
C GLU A 35 42.39 -16.07 8.92
N GLU A 36 41.34 -16.87 9.04
CA GLU A 36 41.36 -18.29 8.68
C GLU A 36 40.67 -18.45 7.32
N ASP A 37 41.50 -18.86 6.36
CA ASP A 37 41.26 -19.36 5.01
C ASP A 37 39.83 -19.29 4.44
N GLU A 38 39.70 -18.75 3.22
CA GLU A 38 38.49 -18.82 2.37
C GLU A 38 38.08 -20.29 2.11
N GLU A 39 37.48 -20.96 3.10
CA GLU A 39 36.62 -22.11 2.84
C GLU A 39 35.31 -21.55 2.25
N ASP A 40 35.16 -21.73 0.94
CA ASP A 40 33.91 -21.57 0.21
C ASP A 40 32.79 -22.31 0.96
N CYS A 41 32.07 -21.59 1.82
CA CYS A 41 30.91 -22.11 2.52
C CYS A 41 29.82 -22.35 1.48
N GLU A 42 29.82 -23.52 0.85
CA GLU A 42 28.76 -23.93 -0.05
C GLU A 42 27.44 -23.94 0.71
N LEU A 43 26.53 -23.06 0.30
CA LEU A 43 25.16 -23.02 0.82
C LEU A 43 24.58 -24.44 0.78
N PRO A 44 24.09 -25.00 1.91
CA PRO A 44 23.50 -26.33 1.93
C PRO A 44 22.46 -26.44 0.82
N GLY A 45 22.53 -27.50 0.00
CA GLY A 45 21.74 -27.61 -1.22
C GLY A 45 20.23 -27.51 -1.01
N GLU A 46 19.76 -27.77 0.21
CA GLU A 46 18.37 -27.56 0.63
C GLU A 46 18.01 -26.08 0.77
N LEU A 47 18.90 -25.26 1.35
CA LEU A 47 18.75 -23.81 1.44
C LEU A 47 18.80 -23.17 0.04
N ALA A 48 19.69 -23.64 -0.83
CA ALA A 48 19.76 -23.21 -2.22
C ALA A 48 18.50 -23.57 -3.03
N ARG A 49 17.86 -24.71 -2.72
CA ARG A 49 16.58 -25.12 -3.30
C ARG A 49 15.42 -24.26 -2.80
N LEU A 50 15.38 -23.94 -1.50
CA LEU A 50 14.37 -23.06 -0.92
C LEU A 50 14.45 -21.64 -1.49
N LEU A 51 15.67 -21.09 -1.62
CA LEU A 51 15.89 -19.79 -2.25
C LEU A 51 15.44 -19.79 -3.73
N LYS A 52 15.75 -20.84 -4.50
CA LYS A 52 15.25 -20.99 -5.88
C LYS A 52 13.72 -21.12 -5.97
N GLN A 53 13.09 -21.66 -4.95
CA GLN A 53 11.65 -21.85 -4.90
C GLN A 53 10.92 -20.55 -4.50
N GLU A 54 11.51 -19.75 -3.61
CA GLU A 54 11.09 -18.36 -3.32
C GLU A 54 11.39 -17.40 -4.48
N GLU A 55 12.45 -17.64 -5.26
CA GLU A 55 12.80 -16.89 -6.47
C GLU A 55 11.85 -17.12 -7.65
N LYS A 56 10.77 -17.90 -7.49
CA LYS A 56 9.65 -17.86 -8.43
C LYS A 56 8.93 -16.51 -8.27
N VAL A 57 9.60 -15.47 -8.74
CA VAL A 57 9.06 -14.14 -8.98
C VAL A 57 7.81 -14.36 -9.82
N ILE A 58 6.66 -14.01 -9.26
CA ILE A 58 5.40 -13.95 -10.01
C ILE A 58 5.63 -12.90 -11.10
N GLN A 59 5.95 -13.35 -12.30
CA GLN A 59 6.06 -12.45 -13.43
C GLN A 59 4.64 -12.02 -13.82
N PRO A 60 4.42 -10.73 -14.10
CA PRO A 60 3.13 -10.29 -14.62
C PRO A 60 2.80 -11.12 -15.86
N HIS A 61 1.58 -11.66 -15.92
CA HIS A 61 1.11 -12.32 -17.13
C HIS A 61 1.07 -11.31 -18.28
N GLU A 62 1.92 -11.47 -19.29
CA GLU A 62 1.95 -10.59 -20.46
C GLU A 62 0.88 -11.05 -21.47
N GLU A 63 -0.33 -10.48 -21.39
CA GLU A 63 -1.34 -10.63 -22.44
C GLU A 63 -1.08 -9.65 -23.57
N GLN A 64 -1.18 -10.12 -24.82
CA GLN A 64 -1.23 -9.23 -25.97
C GLN A 64 -2.54 -8.43 -25.91
N ILE A 65 -2.43 -7.10 -26.03
CA ILE A 65 -3.54 -6.17 -25.90
C ILE A 65 -3.71 -5.34 -27.18
N GLU A 66 -4.95 -4.96 -27.46
CA GLU A 66 -5.35 -4.08 -28.55
C GLU A 66 -6.07 -2.85 -27.99
N VAL A 67 -5.86 -1.68 -28.62
CA VAL A 67 -6.51 -0.43 -28.24
C VAL A 67 -7.76 -0.21 -29.09
N VAL A 68 -8.91 0.00 -28.44
CA VAL A 68 -10.18 0.30 -29.09
C VAL A 68 -10.67 1.69 -28.65
N ASN A 69 -11.03 2.54 -29.61
CA ASN A 69 -11.69 3.81 -29.34
C ASN A 69 -13.21 3.60 -29.23
N LEU A 70 -13.78 3.91 -28.06
CA LEU A 70 -15.21 3.88 -27.79
C LEU A 70 -15.91 5.22 -28.09
N GLY A 71 -15.13 6.29 -28.29
CA GLY A 71 -15.62 7.64 -28.54
C GLY A 71 -15.69 7.99 -30.03
N THR A 72 -15.65 9.29 -30.32
CA THR A 72 -15.54 9.82 -31.68
C THR A 72 -14.07 10.04 -32.05
N ASP A 73 -13.81 10.43 -33.30
CA ASP A 73 -12.45 10.80 -33.72
C ASP A 73 -11.95 12.09 -33.05
N GLU A 74 -12.87 12.99 -32.69
CA GLU A 74 -12.57 14.23 -31.98
C GLU A 74 -12.33 14.01 -30.48
N VAL A 75 -13.16 13.16 -29.86
CA VAL A 75 -13.08 12.84 -28.42
C VAL A 75 -12.80 11.35 -28.27
N ARG A 76 -11.51 11.02 -28.26
CA ARG A 76 -11.04 9.65 -28.11
C ARG A 76 -11.25 9.13 -26.69
N ARG A 77 -11.82 7.93 -26.60
CA ARG A 77 -12.08 7.19 -25.36
C ARG A 77 -11.51 5.79 -25.52
N GLU A 78 -10.21 5.67 -25.26
CA GLU A 78 -9.43 4.46 -25.56
C GLU A 78 -9.47 3.46 -24.41
N VAL A 79 -9.78 2.21 -24.72
CA VAL A 79 -9.71 1.07 -23.81
C VAL A 79 -8.81 -0.01 -24.39
N LYS A 80 -8.24 -0.84 -23.50
CA LYS A 80 -7.39 -1.97 -23.88
C LYS A 80 -8.16 -3.27 -23.69
N ILE A 81 -8.20 -4.09 -24.73
CA ILE A 81 -8.86 -5.39 -24.73
C ILE A 81 -7.86 -6.48 -25.13
N GLY A 82 -8.10 -7.74 -24.76
CA GLY A 82 -7.23 -8.85 -25.15
C GLY A 82 -7.21 -9.04 -26.66
N ALA A 83 -6.01 -9.10 -27.25
CA ALA A 83 -5.82 -9.27 -28.69
C ALA A 83 -6.10 -10.71 -29.15
N ALA A 84 -6.04 -11.69 -28.24
CA ALA A 84 -6.30 -13.10 -28.52
C ALA A 84 -7.80 -13.49 -28.51
N LEU A 85 -8.70 -12.52 -28.39
CA LEU A 85 -10.14 -12.78 -28.39
C LEU A 85 -10.64 -13.19 -29.78
N GLU A 86 -11.56 -14.14 -29.82
CA GLU A 86 -12.28 -14.49 -31.04
C GLU A 86 -13.05 -13.26 -31.58
N GLU A 87 -13.04 -13.05 -32.90
CA GLU A 87 -13.63 -11.86 -33.53
C GLU A 87 -15.12 -11.67 -33.19
N SER A 88 -15.87 -12.77 -33.05
CA SER A 88 -17.29 -12.75 -32.67
C SER A 88 -17.49 -12.25 -31.23
N VAL A 89 -16.62 -12.67 -30.31
CA VAL A 89 -16.63 -12.27 -28.89
C VAL A 89 -16.19 -10.81 -28.79
N LYS A 90 -15.10 -10.47 -29.47
CA LYS A 90 -14.56 -9.11 -29.55
C LYS A 90 -15.61 -8.12 -30.01
N SER A 91 -16.32 -8.42 -31.09
CA SER A 91 -17.39 -7.57 -31.64
C SER A 91 -18.51 -7.31 -30.62
N ARG A 92 -18.99 -8.36 -29.94
CA ARG A 92 -20.03 -8.22 -28.90
C ARG A 92 -19.53 -7.42 -27.70
N MET A 93 -18.30 -7.64 -27.28
CA MET A 93 -17.70 -6.91 -26.16
C MET A 93 -17.54 -5.43 -26.49
N VAL A 94 -17.04 -5.08 -27.69
CA VAL A 94 -16.91 -3.68 -28.12
C VAL A 94 -18.29 -3.01 -28.22
N ALA A 95 -19.31 -3.72 -28.72
CA ALA A 95 -20.68 -3.20 -28.74
C ALA A 95 -21.18 -2.87 -27.33
N LEU A 96 -20.97 -3.77 -26.36
CA LEU A 96 -21.34 -3.55 -24.95
C LEU A 96 -20.58 -2.35 -24.34
N LEU A 97 -19.27 -2.27 -24.57
CA LEU A 97 -18.45 -1.17 -24.06
C LEU A 97 -18.87 0.19 -24.63
N LYS A 98 -19.33 0.22 -25.89
CA LYS A 98 -19.88 1.44 -26.52
C LYS A 98 -21.27 1.79 -25.97
N GLU A 99 -22.10 0.80 -25.67
CA GLU A 99 -23.42 1.01 -25.06
C GLU A 99 -23.30 1.69 -23.68
N TYR A 100 -22.31 1.28 -22.88
CA TYR A 100 -22.05 1.79 -21.53
C TYR A 100 -20.82 2.70 -21.44
N VAL A 101 -20.57 3.48 -22.49
CA VAL A 101 -19.39 4.36 -22.57
C VAL A 101 -19.39 5.48 -21.51
N ASP A 102 -20.57 5.80 -20.99
CA ASP A 102 -20.85 6.80 -19.95
C ASP A 102 -20.58 6.31 -18.52
N ILE A 103 -20.49 4.99 -18.30
CA ILE A 103 -20.15 4.41 -16.98
C ILE A 103 -18.67 4.65 -16.63
N PHE A 104 -17.80 4.82 -17.63
CA PHE A 104 -16.37 5.00 -17.42
C PHE A 104 -16.02 6.45 -17.08
N ALA A 105 -15.08 6.62 -16.16
CA ALA A 105 -14.45 7.92 -15.88
C ALA A 105 -13.28 8.17 -16.84
N TRP A 106 -13.44 9.12 -17.77
CA TRP A 106 -12.41 9.52 -18.74
C TRP A 106 -11.56 10.68 -18.21
N SER A 107 -12.15 11.46 -17.31
CA SER A 107 -11.58 12.64 -16.68
C SER A 107 -12.07 12.75 -15.23
N TYR A 108 -11.54 13.73 -14.48
CA TYR A 108 -12.02 13.98 -13.12
C TYR A 108 -13.47 14.51 -13.11
N GLN A 109 -13.91 15.18 -14.18
CA GLN A 109 -15.25 15.73 -14.32
C GLN A 109 -16.33 14.63 -14.40
N ASP A 110 -15.96 13.42 -14.83
CA ASP A 110 -16.87 12.27 -14.91
C ASP A 110 -17.12 11.60 -13.54
N MET A 111 -16.48 12.10 -12.47
CA MET A 111 -16.64 11.61 -11.10
C MET A 111 -17.22 12.72 -10.20
N PRO A 112 -18.47 13.19 -10.41
CA PRO A 112 -19.05 14.32 -9.69
C PRO A 112 -19.27 14.08 -8.18
N GLY A 113 -18.96 12.88 -7.67
CA GLY A 113 -19.21 12.50 -6.28
C GLY A 113 -20.70 12.27 -5.99
N LEU A 114 -21.02 12.06 -4.73
CA LEU A 114 -22.41 12.05 -4.25
C LEU A 114 -22.79 13.46 -3.80
N ASP A 115 -24.07 13.79 -3.94
CA ASP A 115 -24.61 15.04 -3.45
C ASP A 115 -24.38 15.15 -1.93
N THR A 116 -23.79 16.27 -1.51
CA THR A 116 -23.49 16.56 -0.10
C THR A 116 -24.75 16.71 0.74
N ASP A 117 -25.90 17.01 0.13
CA ASP A 117 -27.18 17.04 0.84
C ASP A 117 -27.70 15.63 1.16
N ILE A 118 -27.24 14.61 0.41
CA ILE A 118 -27.61 13.21 0.63
C ILE A 118 -26.71 12.57 1.69
N VAL A 119 -25.39 12.67 1.52
CA VAL A 119 -24.43 12.03 2.42
C VAL A 119 -23.14 12.83 2.56
N VAL A 120 -22.72 13.02 3.81
CA VAL A 120 -21.42 13.59 4.15
C VAL A 120 -20.73 12.68 5.14
N HIS A 121 -19.52 12.24 4.78
CA HIS A 121 -18.67 11.52 5.70
C HIS A 121 -18.05 12.49 6.71
N LYS A 122 -18.18 12.19 8.01
CA LYS A 122 -17.53 12.93 9.09
C LYS A 122 -16.46 12.05 9.70
N LEU A 123 -15.24 12.57 9.74
CA LEU A 123 -14.13 11.89 10.39
C LEU A 123 -14.17 12.19 11.90
N PRO A 124 -14.45 11.22 12.79
CA PRO A 124 -14.37 11.44 14.22
C PRO A 124 -12.91 11.68 14.61
N LEU A 125 -12.67 12.66 15.48
CA LEU A 125 -11.36 12.93 16.07
C LEU A 125 -11.46 12.77 17.58
N ARG A 126 -10.42 12.20 18.20
CA ARG A 126 -10.33 12.10 19.66
C ARG A 126 -10.16 13.50 20.26
N THR A 127 -10.88 13.76 21.35
CA THR A 127 -10.88 15.08 22.02
C THR A 127 -9.57 15.41 22.74
N ASP A 128 -8.76 14.40 23.05
CA ASP A 128 -7.46 14.52 23.71
C ASP A 128 -6.31 14.84 22.75
N CYS A 129 -6.57 14.85 21.43
CA CYS A 129 -5.56 15.07 20.41
C CYS A 129 -5.61 16.52 19.89
N PRO A 130 -4.58 17.35 20.14
CA PRO A 130 -4.54 18.72 19.62
C PRO A 130 -4.30 18.75 18.10
N PRO A 131 -4.80 19.78 17.41
CA PRO A 131 -4.60 19.92 15.97
C PRO A 131 -3.15 20.19 15.59
N VAL A 132 -2.70 19.56 14.49
CA VAL A 132 -1.32 19.67 14.00
C VAL A 132 -1.28 20.44 12.67
N LYS A 133 -0.42 21.45 12.61
CA LYS A 133 -0.07 22.16 11.37
C LYS A 133 1.34 21.78 10.94
N GLN A 134 1.46 20.90 9.96
CA GLN A 134 2.76 20.50 9.45
C GLN A 134 3.44 21.67 8.74
N LYS A 135 4.75 21.81 8.97
CA LYS A 135 5.57 22.79 8.26
C LYS A 135 5.64 22.44 6.78
N LEU A 136 5.46 23.43 5.92
CA LEU A 136 5.57 23.28 4.47
C LEU A 136 6.94 22.68 4.09
N ARG A 137 6.92 21.62 3.28
CA ARG A 137 8.13 21.01 2.74
C ARG A 137 8.60 21.77 1.50
N ARG A 138 9.93 21.88 1.34
CA ARG A 138 10.54 22.42 0.12
C ARG A 138 10.38 21.40 -1.01
N THR A 139 9.86 21.86 -2.13
CA THR A 139 9.70 21.06 -3.34
C THR A 139 10.60 21.60 -4.44
N ARG A 140 11.16 20.70 -5.25
CA ARG A 140 11.98 21.09 -6.41
C ARG A 140 11.08 21.77 -7.47
N PRO A 141 11.57 22.77 -8.22
CA PRO A 141 10.74 23.55 -9.14
C PRO A 141 10.03 22.72 -10.22
N ASP A 142 10.72 21.71 -10.77
CA ASP A 142 10.18 20.77 -11.76
C ASP A 142 8.98 19.99 -11.21
N MET A 143 9.09 19.50 -9.97
CA MET A 143 8.03 18.78 -9.29
C MET A 143 6.88 19.72 -8.88
N ALA A 144 7.18 20.95 -8.50
CA ALA A 144 6.17 21.97 -8.16
C ALA A 144 5.26 22.30 -9.36
N MET A 145 5.80 22.34 -10.58
CA MET A 145 4.98 22.53 -11.79
C MET A 145 3.99 21.38 -11.99
N LYS A 146 4.46 20.12 -11.88
CA LYS A 146 3.59 18.94 -11.99
C LYS A 146 2.51 18.88 -10.92
N ILE A 147 2.85 19.27 -9.68
CA ILE A 147 1.89 19.40 -8.59
C ILE A 147 0.83 20.43 -8.94
N LYS A 148 1.23 21.61 -9.42
CA LYS A 148 0.31 22.68 -9.76
C LYS A 148 -0.67 22.25 -10.85
N GLU A 149 -0.19 21.57 -11.89
CA GLU A 149 -1.05 21.01 -12.95
C GLU A 149 -2.07 20.03 -12.38
N GLU A 150 -1.67 19.14 -11.48
CA GLU A 150 -2.57 18.14 -10.92
C GLU A 150 -3.59 18.75 -9.95
N VAL A 151 -3.16 19.71 -9.12
CA VAL A 151 -4.06 20.49 -8.25
C VAL A 151 -5.08 21.26 -9.08
N GLN A 152 -4.67 21.86 -10.20
CA GLN A 152 -5.59 22.59 -11.08
C GLN A 152 -6.68 21.68 -11.63
N LYS A 153 -6.33 20.47 -12.09
CA LYS A 153 -7.33 19.52 -12.59
C LYS A 153 -8.35 19.11 -11.52
N GLN A 154 -7.88 18.85 -10.29
CA GLN A 154 -8.77 18.49 -9.18
C GLN A 154 -9.62 19.69 -8.72
N TRP A 155 -9.08 20.89 -8.80
CA TRP A 155 -9.81 22.14 -8.56
C TRP A 155 -10.92 22.34 -9.59
N ASP A 156 -10.61 22.22 -10.88
CA ASP A 156 -11.57 22.38 -11.97
C ASP A 156 -12.68 21.32 -11.94
N ALA A 157 -12.39 20.14 -11.38
CA ALA A 157 -13.38 19.08 -11.13
C ALA A 157 -14.21 19.29 -9.86
N GLY A 158 -13.91 20.31 -9.04
CA GLY A 158 -14.63 20.61 -7.80
C GLY A 158 -14.26 19.72 -6.61
N PHE A 159 -13.18 18.92 -6.69
CA PHE A 159 -12.75 18.05 -5.59
C PHE A 159 -12.05 18.82 -4.47
N LEU A 160 -11.44 19.95 -4.82
CA LEU A 160 -10.70 20.81 -3.90
C LEU A 160 -11.48 22.10 -3.68
N ALA A 161 -11.45 22.59 -2.44
CA ALA A 161 -12.00 23.88 -2.06
C ALA A 161 -10.98 24.64 -1.21
N VAL A 162 -11.02 25.97 -1.28
CA VAL A 162 -10.18 26.82 -0.42
C VAL A 162 -10.74 26.82 0.98
N THR A 163 -9.88 26.63 1.97
CA THR A 163 -10.21 26.75 3.39
C THR A 163 -9.40 27.85 4.04
N ASN A 164 -10.06 28.66 4.88
CA ASN A 164 -9.44 29.78 5.57
C ASN A 164 -9.09 29.37 7.01
N TYR A 165 -7.85 29.69 7.42
CA TYR A 165 -7.34 29.44 8.78
C TYR A 165 -7.55 28.01 9.31
N PRO A 166 -7.17 26.96 8.55
CA PRO A 166 -7.43 25.59 8.96
C PRO A 166 -6.67 25.25 10.26
N PRO A 167 -7.32 24.55 11.22
CA PRO A 167 -6.66 24.08 12.44
C PRO A 167 -5.67 22.95 12.14
N TRP A 168 -6.00 22.06 11.19
CA TRP A 168 -5.16 20.96 10.72
C TRP A 168 -4.54 21.29 9.37
N VAL A 169 -3.24 21.04 9.20
CA VAL A 169 -2.56 21.17 7.91
C VAL A 169 -1.64 19.98 7.69
N ALA A 170 -1.90 19.22 6.63
CA ALA A 170 -1.06 18.11 6.20
C ALA A 170 -0.32 18.48 4.90
N ASN A 171 0.93 18.01 4.79
CA ASN A 171 1.72 18.22 3.58
C ASN A 171 1.31 17.26 2.46
N ILE A 172 1.43 17.74 1.23
CA ILE A 172 1.40 16.89 0.05
C ILE A 172 2.70 16.08 -0.07
N VAL A 173 2.57 14.87 -0.61
CA VAL A 173 3.65 13.95 -0.93
C VAL A 173 3.52 13.57 -2.40
N PRO A 174 4.22 14.26 -3.31
CA PRO A 174 4.23 13.91 -4.73
C PRO A 174 4.97 12.58 -4.93
N VAL A 175 4.31 11.60 -5.56
CA VAL A 175 4.92 10.30 -5.88
C VAL A 175 5.09 10.19 -7.40
N PRO A 176 6.33 10.12 -7.92
CA PRO A 176 6.57 9.92 -9.35
C PRO A 176 6.02 8.58 -9.84
N LYS A 177 5.34 8.60 -10.98
CA LYS A 177 4.96 7.40 -11.73
C LYS A 177 6.00 7.08 -12.81
N LYS A 178 6.00 5.83 -13.28
CA LYS A 178 6.85 5.35 -14.40
C LYS A 178 6.63 6.14 -15.70
N ASP A 179 5.41 6.65 -15.92
CA ASP A 179 5.03 7.45 -17.09
C ASP A 179 5.47 8.93 -17.01
N GLY A 180 6.24 9.31 -15.98
CA GLY A 180 6.72 10.67 -15.76
C GLY A 180 5.70 11.61 -15.12
N LYS A 181 4.45 11.18 -14.91
CA LYS A 181 3.42 11.92 -14.17
C LYS A 181 3.64 11.80 -12.65
N VAL A 182 2.85 12.53 -11.87
CA VAL A 182 2.88 12.51 -10.40
C VAL A 182 1.54 12.04 -9.85
N ARG A 183 1.55 11.25 -8.76
CA ARG A 183 0.38 11.03 -7.90
C ARG A 183 0.45 12.01 -6.74
N MET A 184 -0.64 12.73 -6.51
CA MET A 184 -0.81 13.58 -5.34
C MET A 184 -1.24 12.72 -4.15
N CYS A 185 -0.31 12.46 -3.23
CA CYS A 185 -0.63 11.87 -1.93
C CYS A 185 -0.61 12.96 -0.85
N VAL A 186 -1.20 12.70 0.30
CA VAL A 186 -1.20 13.61 1.46
C VAL A 186 -0.73 12.85 2.70
N ASP A 187 0.14 13.48 3.48
CA ASP A 187 0.70 12.90 4.70
C ASP A 187 -0.26 13.03 5.89
N TYR A 188 -1.26 12.15 5.93
CA TYR A 188 -2.28 12.13 6.99
C TYR A 188 -1.82 11.45 8.29
N ARG A 189 -0.52 11.22 8.52
CA ARG A 189 -0.05 10.50 9.73
C ARG A 189 -0.53 11.12 11.05
N ASP A 190 -0.53 12.45 11.15
CA ASP A 190 -1.00 13.14 12.35
C ASP A 190 -2.52 13.05 12.51
N LEU A 191 -3.26 13.18 11.39
CA LEU A 191 -4.72 13.04 11.37
C LEU A 191 -5.15 11.62 11.74
N ASN A 192 -4.52 10.61 11.13
CA ASN A 192 -4.80 9.20 11.38
C ASN A 192 -4.50 8.79 12.83
N ARG A 193 -3.55 9.44 13.50
CA ARG A 193 -3.27 9.22 14.93
C ARG A 193 -4.37 9.81 15.81
N ALA A 194 -4.98 10.90 15.38
CA ALA A 194 -6.07 11.56 16.08
C ALA A 194 -7.44 10.91 15.81
N SER A 195 -7.60 10.15 14.73
CA SER A 195 -8.80 9.39 14.43
C SER A 195 -8.87 8.08 15.25
N PRO A 196 -10.04 7.70 15.79
CA PRO A 196 -10.23 6.36 16.35
C PRO A 196 -10.11 5.30 15.25
N LYS A 197 -9.70 4.09 15.62
CA LYS A 197 -9.65 2.96 14.68
C LYS A 197 -11.07 2.48 14.37
N ASP A 198 -11.24 1.98 13.16
CA ASP A 198 -12.47 1.33 12.73
C ASP A 198 -12.48 -0.14 13.20
N ASP A 199 -13.64 -0.59 13.71
CA ASP A 199 -13.86 -1.94 14.22
C ASP A 199 -14.42 -2.89 13.12
N PHE A 200 -14.66 -2.39 11.91
CA PHE A 200 -15.15 -3.16 10.78
C PHE A 200 -14.00 -3.49 9.81
N PRO A 201 -13.29 -4.62 9.99
CA PRO A 201 -12.24 -5.01 9.06
C PRO A 201 -12.83 -5.39 7.70
N LEU A 202 -12.07 -5.12 6.64
CA LEU A 202 -12.38 -5.66 5.33
C LEU A 202 -12.34 -7.20 5.40
N PRO A 203 -13.28 -7.91 4.74
CA PRO A 203 -13.29 -9.36 4.72
C PRO A 203 -11.99 -9.90 4.08
N HIS A 204 -11.52 -11.03 4.59
CA HIS A 204 -10.36 -11.73 4.02
C HIS A 204 -10.76 -12.33 2.67
N ILE A 205 -9.97 -12.08 1.62
CA ILE A 205 -10.30 -12.55 0.27
C ILE A 205 -10.16 -14.07 0.14
N ASP A 206 -9.28 -14.68 0.93
CA ASP A 206 -8.95 -16.12 0.84
C ASP A 206 -9.83 -17.04 1.71
N VAL A 207 -10.91 -16.51 2.32
CA VAL A 207 -11.85 -17.29 3.15
C VAL A 207 -13.20 -17.34 2.45
#